data_AF-A0A024GNL4-F1
#
_entry.id   AF-A0A024GNL4-F1
#
_cell.length_a   1.000
_cell.length_b   1.000
_cell.length_c   1.000
_cell.angle_alpha   90.00
_cell.angle_beta   90.00
_cell.angle_gamma   90.00
#
_symmetry.space_group_name_H-M   'P 1'
#
loop_
_entity.id
_entity.type
_entity.pdbx_description
1 polymer ?
#
loop_
_entity_poly.entity_id
_entity_poly.type
_entity_poly.pdbx_seq_one_letter_code
_entity_poly.pdbx_strand_id
1 'polypeptide(L)'
;MSVVPTLFRHLCVSASKLKDNLNNGKSLYNAIRSATLSPHPSLQTDWKRERDLLQQLQALEKNNESLGKTVRRLVRSKFDNTKEKSLLVDQQTNERIDEAFSTLRSLGRHVALIENLKKQEAYLPKKRTSEMKYRVGEVLNVGSQGIGVVCGWTFTRRLRAKKMPEVVYHMLLSGKKSRIDRGKFYRASQDELSNIEKRKVVSPVKHPWMLFFFEGFKDGCHVPCSEMKRIYPEDSIDTESEASEQSSTSSVSIVHLQCAHENQLLEYLRSSDTSTVQYAMAILEGKWMGEYGSDIQQQVLYATQQLNASNVHSARVMLKRITAQYPDYAYVWSKLGMVEVRDGNYKQAILHYQCALKRKPYMVDALLGIGTCAAKLSRWNLAYASAIKVLSIQPSNETARLLLQTALYEALGGKGTSKKK
;
A
#
# COMPACT_ATOMS: atom_id res chain seq x y z
N MET A 1 -20.84 36.38 16.24
CA MET A 1 -21.04 35.02 15.71
C MET A 1 -19.88 34.17 16.19
N SER A 2 -20.13 33.06 16.90
CA SER A 2 -19.03 32.24 17.42
C SER A 2 -18.18 31.71 16.26
N VAL A 3 -16.86 31.91 16.37
CA VAL A 3 -15.85 31.51 15.36
C VAL A 3 -15.94 30.00 15.09
N VAL A 4 -16.37 29.23 16.09
CA VAL A 4 -16.43 27.77 16.10
C VAL A 4 -17.42 27.18 15.06
N PRO A 5 -18.73 27.55 15.01
CA PRO A 5 -19.62 27.13 13.92
C PRO A 5 -19.13 27.45 12.52
N THR A 6 -18.48 28.61 12.33
CA THR A 6 -17.98 29.03 11.02
C THR A 6 -16.80 28.15 10.58
N LEU A 7 -15.83 27.92 11.46
CA LEU A 7 -14.70 27.01 11.20
C LEU A 7 -15.17 25.59 10.90
N PHE A 8 -16.12 25.11 11.69
CA PHE A 8 -16.68 23.79 11.53
C PHE A 8 -17.35 23.60 10.15
N ARG A 9 -18.12 24.62 9.71
CA ARG A 9 -18.74 24.61 8.38
C ARG A 9 -17.70 24.58 7.26
N HIS A 10 -16.63 25.39 7.36
CA HIS A 10 -15.57 25.39 6.36
C HIS A 10 -14.86 24.03 6.24
N LEU A 11 -14.64 23.33 7.36
CA LEU A 11 -14.02 22.01 7.35
C LEU A 11 -14.89 20.98 6.63
N CYS A 12 -16.19 20.98 6.90
CA CYS A 12 -17.13 20.09 6.24
C CYS A 12 -17.20 20.33 4.72
N VAL A 13 -17.24 21.60 4.30
CA VAL A 13 -17.30 21.95 2.86
C VAL A 13 -16.03 21.52 2.14
N SER A 14 -14.85 21.79 2.71
CA SER A 14 -13.57 21.39 2.11
C SER A 14 -13.41 19.88 2.04
N ALA A 15 -13.82 19.15 3.08
CA ALA A 15 -13.79 17.69 3.09
C ALA A 15 -14.76 17.07 2.06
N SER A 16 -15.97 17.63 1.92
CA SER A 16 -16.94 17.18 0.91
C SER A 16 -16.41 17.36 -0.51
N LYS A 17 -15.87 18.55 -0.84
CA LYS A 17 -15.30 18.81 -2.17
C LYS A 17 -14.14 17.87 -2.50
N LEU A 18 -13.29 17.59 -1.51
CA LEU A 18 -12.21 16.62 -1.68
C LEU A 18 -12.76 15.21 -1.93
N LYS A 19 -13.77 14.77 -1.17
CA LYS A 19 -14.45 13.49 -1.39
C LYS A 19 -15.03 13.39 -2.81
N ASP A 20 -15.69 14.44 -3.30
CA ASP A 20 -16.24 14.47 -4.65
C ASP A 20 -15.14 14.36 -5.72
N ASN A 21 -14.02 15.05 -5.51
CA ASN A 21 -12.85 14.95 -6.39
C ASN A 21 -12.28 13.52 -6.39
N LEU A 22 -12.20 12.87 -5.24
CA LEU A 22 -11.72 11.49 -5.12
C LEU A 22 -12.64 10.50 -5.83
N ASN A 23 -13.95 10.60 -5.62
CA ASN A 23 -14.95 9.75 -6.26
C ASN A 23 -14.92 9.85 -7.79
N ASN A 24 -14.58 11.04 -8.30
CA ASN A 24 -14.47 11.28 -9.73
C ASN A 24 -13.09 10.91 -10.32
N GLY A 25 -12.19 10.34 -9.52
CA GLY A 25 -10.82 10.02 -9.93
C GLY A 25 -9.94 11.25 -10.18
N LYS A 26 -10.27 12.40 -9.58
CA LYS A 26 -9.55 13.67 -9.71
C LYS A 26 -8.73 13.92 -8.46
N SER A 27 -7.69 13.12 -8.25
CA SER A 27 -6.90 13.15 -7.03
C SER A 27 -5.43 13.45 -7.29
N LEU A 28 -4.69 13.80 -6.23
CA LEU A 28 -3.23 13.91 -6.31
C LEU A 28 -2.60 12.58 -6.69
N TYR A 29 -3.17 11.52 -6.12
CA TYR A 29 -2.78 10.16 -6.42
C TYR A 29 -2.83 9.87 -7.92
N ASN A 30 -3.96 10.16 -8.57
CA ASN A 30 -4.11 9.94 -10.01
C ASN A 30 -3.24 10.87 -10.86
N ALA A 31 -2.99 12.11 -10.40
CA ALA A 31 -2.10 13.04 -11.09
C ALA A 31 -0.62 12.61 -11.08
N ILE A 32 -0.19 11.97 -9.99
CA ILE A 32 1.15 11.37 -9.91
C ILE A 32 1.22 10.17 -10.85
N ARG A 33 0.24 9.25 -10.83
CA ARG A 33 0.22 8.09 -11.75
C ARG A 33 0.17 8.47 -13.22
N SER A 34 -0.46 9.59 -13.57
CA SER A 34 -0.54 10.06 -14.94
C SER A 34 0.70 10.76 -15.46
N ALA A 35 1.78 10.82 -14.67
CA ALA A 35 3.00 11.57 -14.93
C ALA A 35 2.78 13.08 -15.12
N THR A 36 1.61 13.60 -14.75
CA THR A 36 1.34 15.04 -14.76
C THR A 36 2.15 15.74 -13.67
N LEU A 37 2.33 15.08 -12.53
CA LEU A 37 2.97 15.65 -11.35
C LEU A 37 4.30 14.95 -11.04
N SER A 38 5.35 15.73 -10.77
CA SER A 38 6.62 15.19 -10.30
C SER A 38 6.46 14.65 -8.87
N PRO A 39 6.94 13.45 -8.53
CA PRO A 39 6.78 12.88 -7.19
C PRO A 39 7.76 13.50 -6.15
N HIS A 40 7.63 14.80 -5.90
CA HIS A 40 8.43 15.51 -4.90
C HIS A 40 8.06 15.05 -3.46
N PRO A 41 8.98 15.03 -2.47
CA PRO A 41 8.68 14.61 -1.11
C PRO A 41 7.50 15.34 -0.44
N SER A 42 7.30 16.62 -0.76
CA SER A 42 6.14 17.40 -0.27
C SER A 42 4.80 16.85 -0.76
N LEU A 43 4.75 16.23 -1.94
CA LEU A 43 3.54 15.62 -2.48
C LEU A 43 3.26 14.26 -1.86
N GLN A 44 4.29 13.59 -1.34
CA GLN A 44 4.13 12.35 -0.57
C GLN A 44 3.39 12.60 0.75
N THR A 45 3.64 13.74 1.41
CA THR A 45 2.90 14.10 2.63
C THR A 45 1.46 14.47 2.32
N ASP A 46 1.20 15.21 1.24
CA ASP A 46 -0.15 15.52 0.78
C ASP A 46 -0.92 14.25 0.36
N TRP A 47 -0.24 13.29 -0.29
CA TRP A 47 -0.80 11.97 -0.62
C TRP A 47 -1.19 11.17 0.63
N LYS A 48 -0.31 11.09 1.65
CA LYS A 48 -0.62 10.40 2.91
C LYS A 48 -1.89 10.98 3.53
N ARG A 49 -1.99 12.32 3.60
CA ARG A 49 -3.19 12.99 4.12
C ARG A 49 -4.46 12.65 3.33
N GLU A 50 -4.38 12.59 2.00
CA GLU A 50 -5.51 12.20 1.16
C GLU A 50 -5.98 10.76 1.46
N ARG A 51 -5.05 9.83 1.68
CA ARG A 51 -5.36 8.44 2.01
C ARG A 51 -5.91 8.26 3.41
N ASP A 52 -5.34 8.96 4.38
CA ASP A 52 -5.85 8.97 5.76
C ASP A 52 -7.28 9.50 5.79
N LEU A 53 -7.58 10.57 5.02
CA LEU A 53 -8.93 11.10 4.90
C LEU A 53 -9.89 10.11 4.23
N LEU A 54 -9.47 9.42 3.17
CA LEU A 54 -10.28 8.38 2.52
C LEU A 54 -10.64 7.27 3.48
N GLN A 55 -9.67 6.77 4.25
CA GLN A 55 -9.90 5.73 5.25
C GLN A 55 -10.90 6.20 6.32
N GLN A 56 -10.78 7.46 6.76
CA GLN A 56 -11.73 8.06 7.70
C GLN A 56 -13.13 8.22 7.08
N LEU A 57 -13.23 8.69 5.84
CA LEU A 57 -14.52 8.84 5.15
C LEU A 57 -15.20 7.49 4.92
N GLN A 58 -14.46 6.45 4.53
CA GLN A 58 -14.99 5.09 4.36
C GLN A 58 -15.44 4.48 5.69
N ALA A 59 -14.70 4.69 6.77
CA ALA A 59 -15.12 4.28 8.11
C ALA A 59 -16.42 4.97 8.53
N LEU A 60 -16.63 6.21 8.10
CA LEU A 60 -17.83 7.00 8.40
C LEU A 60 -19.02 6.69 7.46
N GLU A 61 -18.78 6.33 6.19
CA GLU A 61 -19.80 5.93 5.21
C GLU A 61 -20.50 4.61 5.59
N LYS A 62 -19.80 3.71 6.28
CA LYS A 62 -20.43 2.50 6.85
C LYS A 62 -21.55 2.81 7.84
N ASN A 63 -21.61 4.04 8.36
CA ASN A 63 -22.65 4.55 9.23
C ASN A 63 -23.37 5.73 8.56
N ASN A 64 -24.16 5.45 7.53
CA ASN A 64 -24.92 6.46 6.77
C ASN A 64 -25.87 7.24 7.70
N GLU A 65 -25.84 8.57 7.55
CA GLU A 65 -26.32 9.68 8.45
C GLU A 65 -25.31 10.23 9.47
N SER A 66 -24.32 9.45 9.90
CA SER A 66 -23.46 9.86 11.02
C SER A 66 -22.24 10.68 10.61
N LEU A 67 -21.76 10.63 9.36
CA LEU A 67 -20.50 11.28 8.95
C LEU A 67 -20.46 12.78 9.31
N GLY A 68 -21.54 13.49 8.98
CA GLY A 68 -21.72 14.88 9.39
C GLY A 68 -21.78 15.01 10.92
N LYS A 69 -22.67 14.27 11.61
CA LYS A 69 -22.92 14.35 13.06
C LYS A 69 -21.70 13.96 13.91
N THR A 70 -20.96 12.93 13.51
CA THR A 70 -19.77 12.36 14.17
C THR A 70 -18.57 13.28 14.00
N VAL A 71 -18.35 13.84 12.80
CA VAL A 71 -17.34 14.89 12.63
C VAL A 71 -17.70 16.14 13.44
N ARG A 72 -19.00 16.53 13.56
CA ARG A 72 -19.40 17.62 14.49
C ARG A 72 -19.13 17.26 15.94
N ARG A 73 -19.45 16.03 16.35
CA ARG A 73 -19.33 15.57 17.74
C ARG A 73 -17.87 15.42 18.16
N LEU A 74 -17.00 14.92 17.29
CA LEU A 74 -15.58 14.73 17.54
C LEU A 74 -14.80 16.06 17.55
N VAL A 75 -15.17 16.99 16.66
CA VAL A 75 -14.63 18.36 16.72
C VAL A 75 -15.14 19.07 17.98
N ARG A 76 -16.45 18.98 18.30
CA ARG A 76 -17.01 19.57 19.54
C ARG A 76 -16.40 18.98 20.81
N SER A 77 -16.23 17.66 20.91
CA SER A 77 -15.64 17.01 22.09
C SER A 77 -14.18 17.35 22.33
N LYS A 78 -13.48 17.90 21.33
CA LYS A 78 -12.11 18.42 21.49
C LYS A 78 -12.07 19.84 22.07
N PHE A 79 -13.21 20.52 22.13
CA PHE A 79 -13.38 21.90 22.63
C PHE A 79 -14.37 22.02 23.80
N ASP A 80 -15.24 21.04 24.04
CA ASP A 80 -16.13 21.00 25.21
C ASP A 80 -15.45 20.32 26.40
N ASN A 81 -14.69 21.09 27.16
CA ASN A 81 -14.45 20.85 28.59
C ASN A 81 -14.38 22.21 29.29
N THR A 82 -15.53 22.82 29.55
CA THR A 82 -15.62 23.94 30.47
C THR A 82 -16.24 23.46 31.77
N LYS A 83 -15.38 23.19 32.75
CA LYS A 83 -15.54 23.50 34.17
C LYS A 83 -14.23 23.20 34.90
N GLU A 84 -13.23 24.04 34.66
CA GLU A 84 -12.29 24.56 35.69
C GLU A 84 -11.14 25.32 35.01
N LYS A 85 -10.87 26.52 35.52
CA LYS A 85 -9.86 27.44 35.00
C LYS A 85 -8.47 26.95 35.39
N SER A 86 -7.66 26.58 34.41
CA SER A 86 -6.22 26.41 34.54
C SER A 86 -5.53 26.94 33.29
N LEU A 87 -4.53 27.81 33.46
CA LEU A 87 -3.73 28.45 32.39
C LEU A 87 -3.07 27.44 31.43
N LEU A 88 -2.87 26.18 31.84
CA LEU A 88 -2.35 25.10 31.00
C LEU A 88 -3.38 24.59 29.97
N VAL A 89 -4.68 24.76 30.24
CA VAL A 89 -5.78 24.36 29.33
C VAL A 89 -5.91 25.36 28.17
N ASP A 90 -5.58 26.63 28.37
CA ASP A 90 -5.55 27.62 27.30
C ASP A 90 -4.49 27.30 26.25
N GLN A 91 -3.31 26.84 26.67
CA GLN A 91 -2.25 26.45 25.72
C GLN A 91 -2.67 25.22 24.90
N GLN A 92 -3.21 24.18 25.54
CA GLN A 92 -3.66 22.98 24.83
C GLN A 92 -4.88 23.25 23.93
N THR A 93 -5.76 24.17 24.32
CA THR A 93 -6.92 24.58 23.51
C THR A 93 -6.47 25.40 22.31
N ASN A 94 -5.53 26.34 22.50
CA ASN A 94 -4.94 27.13 21.42
C ASN A 94 -4.15 26.26 20.44
N GLU A 95 -3.34 25.31 20.92
CA GLU A 95 -2.63 24.34 20.07
C GLU A 95 -3.60 23.50 19.22
N ARG A 96 -4.74 23.07 19.79
CA ARG A 96 -5.78 22.34 19.05
C ARG A 96 -6.50 23.21 18.01
N ILE A 97 -6.75 24.48 18.35
CA ILE A 97 -7.32 25.45 17.40
C ILE A 97 -6.34 25.65 16.24
N ASP A 98 -5.06 25.85 16.53
CA ASP A 98 -3.99 26.01 15.54
C ASP A 98 -3.82 24.76 14.66
N GLU A 99 -3.90 23.57 15.23
CA GLU A 99 -3.86 22.31 14.50
C GLU A 99 -5.07 22.16 13.55
N ALA A 100 -6.27 22.56 14.00
CA ALA A 100 -7.47 22.57 13.15
C ALA A 100 -7.34 23.58 11.99
N PHE A 101 -6.83 24.78 12.25
CA PHE A 101 -6.54 25.78 11.21
C PHE A 101 -5.46 25.32 10.23
N SER A 102 -4.41 24.66 10.72
CA SER A 102 -3.35 24.06 9.89
C SER A 102 -3.90 22.96 8.98
N THR A 103 -4.79 22.12 9.52
CA THR A 103 -5.48 21.06 8.76
C THR A 103 -6.39 21.66 7.68
N LEU A 104 -7.19 22.69 8.01
CA LEU A 104 -8.02 23.43 7.06
C LEU A 104 -7.21 24.05 5.92
N ARG A 105 -6.09 24.71 6.27
CA ARG A 105 -5.19 25.33 5.30
C ARG A 105 -4.57 24.28 4.36
N SER A 106 -4.20 23.13 4.92
CA SER A 106 -3.62 22.02 4.15
C SER A 106 -4.64 21.40 3.19
N LEU A 107 -5.86 21.13 3.65
CA LEU A 107 -6.96 20.66 2.80
C LEU A 107 -7.33 21.68 1.71
N GLY A 108 -7.36 22.97 2.06
CA GLY A 108 -7.60 24.04 1.09
C GLY A 108 -6.54 24.10 0.00
N ARG A 109 -5.25 23.98 0.37
CA ARG A 109 -4.13 23.88 -0.60
C ARG A 109 -4.27 22.67 -1.51
N HIS A 110 -4.63 21.52 -0.95
CA HIS A 110 -4.85 20.27 -1.69
C HIS A 110 -5.95 20.41 -2.74
N VAL A 111 -7.13 20.91 -2.34
CA VAL A 111 -8.26 21.14 -3.25
C VAL A 111 -7.88 22.16 -4.33
N ALA A 112 -7.18 23.24 -3.97
CA ALA A 112 -6.73 24.25 -4.94
C ALA A 112 -5.76 23.67 -5.98
N LEU A 113 -4.87 22.76 -5.56
CA LEU A 113 -3.94 22.08 -6.45
C LEU A 113 -4.68 21.18 -7.45
N ILE A 114 -5.67 20.40 -7.00
CA ILE A 114 -6.50 19.57 -7.89
C ILE A 114 -7.26 20.43 -8.89
N GLU A 115 -7.85 21.54 -8.46
CA GLU A 115 -8.55 22.46 -9.38
C GLU A 115 -7.59 23.06 -10.41
N ASN A 116 -6.35 23.36 -10.03
CA ASN A 116 -5.33 23.82 -10.98
C ASN A 116 -5.00 22.72 -12.01
N LEU A 117 -4.83 21.47 -11.58
CA LEU A 117 -4.59 20.34 -12.49
C LEU A 117 -5.76 20.10 -13.43
N LYS A 118 -6.99 20.26 -12.95
CA LYS A 118 -8.20 20.20 -13.76
C LYS A 118 -8.23 21.31 -14.82
N LYS A 119 -7.87 22.55 -14.46
CA LYS A 119 -7.73 23.65 -15.43
C LYS A 119 -6.65 23.37 -16.48
N GLN A 120 -5.67 22.55 -16.15
CA GLN A 120 -4.63 22.09 -17.08
C GLN A 120 -5.03 20.82 -17.85
N GLU A 121 -6.30 20.39 -17.76
CA GLU A 121 -6.83 19.21 -18.45
C GLU A 121 -6.05 17.91 -18.17
N ALA A 122 -5.38 17.84 -17.02
CA ALA A 122 -4.51 16.75 -16.62
C ALA A 122 -5.17 15.35 -16.60
N TYR A 123 -6.49 15.31 -16.50
CA TYR A 123 -7.29 14.10 -16.34
C TYR A 123 -8.10 13.75 -17.61
N LEU A 124 -8.00 14.54 -18.68
CA LEU A 124 -8.65 14.24 -19.94
C LEU A 124 -7.80 13.27 -20.77
N PRO A 125 -8.43 12.39 -21.59
CA PRO A 125 -7.71 11.56 -22.53
C PRO A 125 -6.91 12.42 -23.52
N LYS A 126 -5.61 12.16 -23.62
CA LYS A 126 -4.70 12.79 -24.56
C LYS A 126 -4.70 12.01 -25.87
N LYS A 127 -4.62 12.75 -26.99
CA LYS A 127 -4.57 12.19 -28.34
C LYS A 127 -3.16 12.34 -28.92
N ARG A 128 -2.63 11.28 -29.52
CA ARG A 128 -1.33 11.33 -30.18
C ARG A 128 -1.43 12.14 -31.47
N THR A 129 -0.30 12.68 -31.90
CA THR A 129 -0.12 13.12 -33.29
C THR A 129 0.62 12.03 -34.06
N SER A 130 0.40 11.95 -35.37
CA SER A 130 1.06 10.97 -36.25
C SER A 130 2.59 11.09 -36.26
N GLU A 131 3.11 12.24 -35.83
CA GLU A 131 4.55 12.53 -35.78
C GLU A 131 5.23 12.03 -34.50
N MET A 132 4.47 11.60 -33.49
CA MET A 132 5.03 11.10 -32.23
C MET A 132 5.61 9.70 -32.40
N LYS A 133 6.91 9.56 -32.12
CA LYS A 133 7.67 8.31 -32.26
C LYS A 133 7.46 7.35 -31.09
N TYR A 134 7.49 7.86 -29.86
CA TYR A 134 7.57 7.01 -28.66
C TYR A 134 6.23 6.90 -27.95
N ARG A 135 5.97 5.74 -27.34
CA ARG A 135 4.75 5.46 -26.57
C ARG A 135 5.02 5.40 -25.08
N VAL A 136 3.98 5.64 -24.28
CA VAL A 136 4.05 5.39 -22.83
C VAL A 136 4.35 3.91 -22.58
N GLY A 137 5.30 3.65 -21.69
CA GLY A 137 5.81 2.32 -21.39
C GLY A 137 7.07 1.92 -22.17
N GLU A 138 7.39 2.62 -23.25
CA GLU A 138 8.57 2.29 -24.05
C GLU A 138 9.88 2.60 -23.31
N VAL A 139 10.86 1.71 -23.47
CA VAL A 139 12.17 1.82 -22.84
C VAL A 139 13.20 2.32 -23.86
N LEU A 140 13.81 3.45 -23.55
CA LEU A 140 14.74 4.14 -24.44
C LEU A 140 16.10 4.34 -23.77
N ASN A 141 17.14 4.41 -24.60
CA ASN A 141 18.46 4.84 -24.18
C ASN A 141 18.55 6.36 -24.27
N VAL A 142 18.90 7.00 -23.15
CA VAL A 142 19.02 8.44 -22.98
C VAL A 142 20.50 8.84 -22.88
N GLY A 143 21.36 8.15 -23.63
CA GLY A 143 22.77 8.51 -23.82
C GLY A 143 23.57 8.39 -22.53
N SER A 144 24.19 9.50 -22.10
CA SER A 144 25.00 9.55 -20.89
C SER A 144 24.20 9.35 -19.60
N GLN A 145 22.87 9.54 -19.64
CA GLN A 145 21.97 9.36 -18.50
C GLN A 145 21.54 7.90 -18.27
N GLY A 146 21.79 7.02 -19.24
CA GLY A 146 21.45 5.60 -19.17
C GLY A 146 20.09 5.27 -19.78
N ILE A 147 19.42 4.25 -19.24
CA ILE A 147 18.14 3.73 -19.78
C ILE A 147 16.98 4.34 -19.00
N GLY A 148 15.91 4.74 -19.69
CA GLY A 148 14.69 5.24 -19.07
C GLY A 148 13.42 4.76 -19.74
N VAL A 149 12.30 4.88 -19.02
CA VAL A 149 10.97 4.52 -19.51
C VAL A 149 10.13 5.78 -19.70
N VAL A 150 9.40 5.85 -20.82
CA VAL A 150 8.46 6.93 -21.10
C VAL A 150 7.22 6.79 -20.22
N CYS A 151 7.00 7.76 -19.34
CA CYS A 151 5.86 7.79 -18.42
C CYS A 151 4.75 8.74 -18.89
N GLY A 152 4.97 9.50 -19.95
CA GLY A 152 4.00 10.46 -20.46
C GLY A 152 4.67 11.50 -21.31
N TRP A 153 3.86 12.41 -21.85
CA TRP A 153 4.33 13.47 -22.72
C TRP A 153 3.45 14.73 -22.60
N THR A 154 4.05 15.87 -22.97
CA THR A 154 3.40 17.17 -23.08
C THR A 154 3.92 17.93 -24.30
N PHE A 155 3.14 18.89 -24.79
CA PHE A 155 3.56 19.81 -25.83
C PHE A 155 4.15 21.08 -25.22
N THR A 156 5.23 21.62 -25.82
CA THR A 156 5.76 22.91 -25.41
C THR A 156 4.73 24.02 -25.64
N ARG A 157 4.66 24.98 -24.70
CA ARG A 157 3.80 26.16 -24.87
C ARG A 157 4.33 27.00 -26.04
N ARG A 158 3.43 27.51 -26.88
CA ARG A 158 3.76 28.46 -27.96
C ARG A 158 4.32 29.75 -27.35
N LEU A 159 5.64 29.84 -27.25
CA LEU A 159 6.32 31.05 -26.76
C LEU A 159 6.51 32.09 -27.89
N ARG A 160 6.41 31.69 -29.16
CA ARG A 160 6.48 32.56 -30.34
C ARG A 160 5.56 32.04 -31.45
N ALA A 161 4.90 32.93 -32.18
CA ALA A 161 3.91 32.61 -33.22
C ALA A 161 4.42 31.75 -34.40
N LYS A 162 5.75 31.55 -34.54
CA LYS A 162 6.37 30.86 -35.68
C LYS A 162 6.89 29.44 -35.41
N LYS A 163 6.92 28.94 -34.16
CA LYS A 163 7.46 27.59 -33.88
C LYS A 163 6.32 26.62 -33.54
N MET A 164 6.24 25.52 -34.28
CA MET A 164 5.30 24.43 -33.98
C MET A 164 5.60 23.88 -32.58
N PRO A 165 4.57 23.48 -31.82
CA PRO A 165 4.75 22.89 -30.50
C PRO A 165 5.53 21.57 -30.63
N GLU A 166 6.64 21.48 -29.91
CA GLU A 166 7.49 20.29 -29.87
C GLU A 166 7.01 19.35 -28.75
N VAL A 167 7.11 18.04 -28.99
CA VAL A 167 6.75 17.00 -28.01
C VAL A 167 7.90 16.81 -27.03
N VAL A 168 7.58 16.86 -25.74
CA VAL A 168 8.51 16.58 -24.64
C VAL A 168 8.04 15.36 -23.88
N TYR A 169 8.88 14.34 -23.83
CA TYR A 169 8.64 13.10 -23.10
C TYR A 169 9.11 13.22 -21.65
N HIS A 170 8.32 12.69 -20.73
CA HIS A 170 8.62 12.58 -19.31
C HIS A 170 9.08 11.16 -19.01
N MET A 171 10.31 11.02 -18.52
CA MET A 171 10.96 9.72 -18.39
C MET A 171 11.45 9.46 -16.96
N LEU A 172 11.32 8.21 -16.52
CA LEU A 172 12.00 7.71 -15.32
C LEU A 172 13.27 6.98 -15.73
N LEU A 173 14.42 7.42 -15.20
CA LEU A 173 15.74 6.86 -15.51
C LEU A 173 16.15 5.78 -14.51
N SER A 174 16.97 4.83 -14.95
CA SER A 174 17.57 3.80 -14.09
C SER A 174 18.62 4.39 -13.16
N GLY A 175 18.47 4.15 -11.85
CA GLY A 175 19.15 4.89 -10.78
C GLY A 175 20.66 4.68 -10.59
N LYS A 176 21.36 3.91 -11.45
CA LYS A 176 22.81 3.64 -11.26
C LYS A 176 23.74 4.71 -11.85
N LYS A 177 23.30 5.52 -12.82
CA LYS A 177 24.14 6.54 -13.51
C LYS A 177 23.52 7.93 -13.60
N SER A 178 22.25 8.09 -13.21
CA SER A 178 21.54 9.35 -13.34
C SER A 178 22.02 10.36 -12.29
N ARG A 179 22.49 11.55 -12.74
CA ARG A 179 22.79 12.71 -11.87
C ARG A 179 21.52 13.45 -11.42
N ILE A 180 20.35 13.01 -11.88
CA ILE A 180 19.08 13.67 -11.58
C ILE A 180 18.61 13.22 -10.20
N ASP A 181 18.11 14.17 -9.41
CA ASP A 181 17.51 13.89 -8.10
C ASP A 181 16.53 12.71 -8.21
N ARG A 182 16.68 11.71 -7.32
CA ARG A 182 15.71 10.62 -7.12
C ARG A 182 14.36 11.26 -6.77
N GLY A 183 13.53 11.55 -7.77
CA GLY A 183 12.67 12.70 -7.57
C GLY A 183 11.99 13.31 -8.80
N LYS A 184 12.69 13.32 -9.92
CA LYS A 184 12.30 14.16 -11.05
C LYS A 184 12.23 13.34 -12.33
N PHE A 185 11.19 13.62 -13.12
CA PHE A 185 11.16 13.14 -14.48
C PHE A 185 12.28 13.80 -15.26
N TYR A 186 13.03 12.98 -16.00
CA TYR A 186 13.84 13.49 -17.07
C TYR A 186 12.92 13.98 -18.20
N ARG A 187 13.16 15.18 -18.69
CA ARG A 187 12.38 15.77 -19.79
C ARG A 187 13.27 15.80 -21.03
N ALA A 188 12.89 15.03 -22.03
CA ALA A 188 13.64 14.90 -23.27
C ALA A 188 12.75 15.29 -24.45
N SER A 189 13.28 16.03 -25.40
CA SER A 189 12.55 16.30 -26.63
C SER A 189 12.65 15.11 -27.59
N GLN A 190 11.73 15.03 -28.55
CA GLN A 190 11.77 13.96 -29.54
C GLN A 190 13.07 13.96 -30.36
N ASP A 191 13.56 15.15 -30.71
CA ASP A 191 14.79 15.32 -31.49
C ASP A 191 16.01 14.83 -30.69
N GLU A 192 16.08 15.18 -29.40
CA GLU A 192 17.12 14.71 -28.48
C GLU A 192 17.16 13.18 -28.42
N LEU A 193 16.02 12.53 -28.20
CA LEU A 193 15.93 11.06 -28.11
C LEU A 193 16.28 10.39 -29.44
N SER A 194 15.79 10.92 -30.56
CA SER A 194 16.03 10.33 -31.87
C SER A 194 17.49 10.40 -32.33
N ASN A 195 18.24 11.41 -31.89
CA ASN A 195 19.68 11.53 -32.16
C ASN A 195 20.53 10.57 -31.32
N ILE A 196 20.00 10.10 -30.19
CA ILE A 196 20.69 9.24 -29.23
C ILE A 196 20.38 7.76 -29.48
N GLU A 197 19.19 7.45 -29.98
CA GLU A 197 18.68 6.10 -30.13
C GLU A 197 19.41 5.31 -31.23
N LYS A 198 20.44 4.55 -30.81
CA LYS A 198 21.20 3.68 -31.72
C LYS A 198 20.72 2.22 -31.73
N ARG A 199 19.99 1.76 -30.69
CA ARG A 199 19.47 0.38 -30.53
C ARG A 199 18.25 0.34 -29.60
N LYS A 200 17.26 -0.51 -29.94
CA LYS A 200 16.08 -0.79 -29.09
C LYS A 200 16.51 -1.53 -27.83
N VAL A 201 16.14 -0.98 -26.66
CA VAL A 201 16.50 -1.55 -25.35
C VAL A 201 15.30 -2.33 -24.81
N VAL A 202 15.50 -3.62 -24.53
CA VAL A 202 14.41 -4.54 -24.14
C VAL A 202 14.47 -4.88 -22.63
N SER A 203 15.31 -4.18 -21.85
CA SER A 203 15.45 -4.48 -20.42
C SER A 203 14.55 -3.62 -19.53
N PRO A 204 13.95 -4.18 -18.47
CA PRO A 204 13.09 -3.41 -17.58
C PRO A 204 13.89 -2.39 -16.79
N VAL A 205 13.42 -1.13 -16.82
CA VAL A 205 13.94 -0.04 -15.99
C VAL A 205 13.63 -0.29 -14.52
N LYS A 206 14.66 -0.28 -13.69
CA LYS A 206 14.53 -0.37 -12.22
C LYS A 206 14.55 1.04 -11.63
N HIS A 207 13.39 1.52 -11.19
CA HIS A 207 13.25 2.79 -10.49
C HIS A 207 12.23 2.64 -9.33
N PRO A 208 12.44 3.27 -8.15
CA PRO A 208 11.52 3.16 -7.01
C PRO A 208 10.07 3.54 -7.33
N TRP A 209 9.85 4.32 -8.38
CA TRP A 209 8.53 4.84 -8.74
C TRP A 209 7.83 4.09 -9.85
N MET A 210 8.42 3.04 -10.41
CA MET A 210 7.80 2.24 -11.46
C MET A 210 6.39 1.78 -11.08
N LEU A 211 6.18 1.42 -9.81
CA LEU A 211 4.91 0.94 -9.25
C LEU A 211 3.76 1.95 -9.31
N PHE A 212 4.05 3.25 -9.49
CA PHE A 212 3.01 4.26 -9.65
C PHE A 212 2.42 4.27 -11.06
N PHE A 213 3.22 3.90 -12.06
CA PHE A 213 2.91 4.10 -13.48
C PHE A 213 2.56 2.77 -14.18
N PHE A 214 3.25 1.69 -13.83
CA PHE A 214 3.21 0.45 -14.62
C PHE A 214 2.86 -0.78 -13.78
N GLU A 215 2.21 -1.75 -14.43
CA GLU A 215 1.73 -3.02 -13.84
C GLU A 215 2.60 -4.23 -14.24
N GLY A 216 3.61 -4.00 -15.07
CA GLY A 216 4.52 -5.07 -15.49
C GLY A 216 5.36 -4.67 -16.68
N PHE A 217 6.01 -5.68 -17.29
CA PHE A 217 6.87 -5.51 -18.44
C PHE A 217 6.60 -6.64 -19.45
N LYS A 218 6.14 -6.28 -20.65
CA LYS A 218 5.75 -7.21 -21.72
C LYS A 218 6.25 -6.68 -23.07
N ASP A 219 6.77 -7.56 -23.92
CA ASP A 219 7.24 -7.24 -25.28
C ASP A 219 8.26 -6.09 -25.36
N GLY A 220 9.09 -5.93 -24.32
CA GLY A 220 10.09 -4.85 -24.24
C GLY A 220 9.55 -3.51 -23.73
N CYS A 221 8.28 -3.43 -23.36
CA CYS A 221 7.62 -2.22 -22.87
C CYS A 221 7.03 -2.45 -21.47
N HIS A 222 6.98 -1.41 -20.66
CA HIS A 222 6.24 -1.42 -19.41
C HIS A 222 4.74 -1.26 -19.68
N VAL A 223 3.93 -2.13 -19.08
CA VAL A 223 2.48 -2.13 -19.26
C VAL A 223 1.89 -0.99 -18.42
N PRO A 224 1.27 0.05 -19.04
CA PRO A 224 0.70 1.17 -18.29
C PRO A 224 -0.45 0.71 -17.39
N CYS A 225 -0.53 1.27 -16.19
CA CYS A 225 -1.65 0.98 -15.29
C CYS A 225 -2.98 1.54 -15.83
N SER A 226 -4.09 1.07 -15.27
CA SER A 226 -5.44 1.46 -15.72
C SER A 226 -5.64 2.98 -15.85
N GLU A 227 -5.09 3.77 -14.94
CA GLU A 227 -5.19 5.24 -14.95
C GLU A 227 -4.36 5.86 -16.07
N MET A 228 -3.20 5.30 -16.38
CA MET A 228 -2.41 5.73 -17.53
C MET A 228 -3.09 5.38 -18.83
N LYS A 229 -3.69 4.19 -18.96
CA LYS A 229 -4.48 3.80 -20.14
C LYS A 229 -5.65 4.77 -20.37
N ARG A 230 -6.31 5.23 -19.30
CA ARG A 230 -7.39 6.24 -19.41
C ARG A 230 -6.91 7.58 -19.96
N ILE A 231 -5.70 8.00 -19.61
CA ILE A 231 -5.15 9.31 -20.02
C ILE A 231 -4.40 9.21 -21.35
N TYR A 232 -3.84 8.05 -21.67
CA TYR A 232 -3.08 7.75 -22.88
C TYR A 232 -3.68 6.52 -23.61
N PRO A 233 -4.95 6.58 -24.05
CA PRO A 233 -5.66 5.42 -24.60
C PRO A 233 -5.05 4.87 -25.89
N GLU A 234 -4.37 5.72 -26.67
CA GLU A 234 -3.70 5.32 -27.91
C GLU A 234 -2.29 4.76 -27.69
N ASP A 235 -1.78 4.85 -26.45
CA ASP A 235 -0.47 4.32 -26.07
C ASP A 235 -0.55 2.91 -25.46
N SER A 236 -1.73 2.45 -25.04
CA SER A 236 -1.90 1.08 -24.55
C SER A 236 -1.79 0.08 -25.68
N ILE A 237 -0.91 -0.91 -25.49
CA ILE A 237 -0.88 -2.11 -26.33
C ILE A 237 -2.07 -2.97 -25.90
N ASP A 238 -3.25 -2.70 -26.45
CA ASP A 238 -4.35 -3.64 -26.36
C ASP A 238 -3.99 -4.81 -27.28
N THR A 239 -3.59 -5.92 -26.67
CA THR A 239 -3.69 -7.21 -27.35
C THR A 239 -5.16 -7.57 -27.29
N GLU A 240 -5.82 -7.58 -28.44
CA GLU A 240 -7.09 -8.27 -28.61
C GLU A 240 -6.98 -9.67 -27.99
N SER A 241 -7.67 -9.88 -26.87
CA SER A 241 -8.15 -11.16 -26.32
C SER A 241 -8.24 -11.07 -24.79
N GLU A 242 -9.41 -10.66 -24.27
CA GLU A 242 -9.82 -10.93 -22.88
C GLU A 242 -10.29 -12.39 -22.70
N ALA A 243 -9.81 -13.33 -23.52
CA ALA A 243 -10.00 -14.75 -23.32
C ALA A 243 -8.64 -15.45 -23.33
N SER A 244 -8.45 -16.37 -22.38
CA SER A 244 -7.30 -17.27 -22.21
C SER A 244 -5.94 -16.59 -21.98
N GLU A 245 -5.57 -16.42 -20.70
CA GLU A 245 -4.56 -17.27 -20.04
C GLU A 245 -4.12 -16.64 -18.71
N GLN A 246 -4.61 -17.25 -17.62
CA GLN A 246 -3.93 -17.21 -16.34
C GLN A 246 -2.54 -17.84 -16.53
N SER A 247 -1.48 -17.04 -16.47
CA SER A 247 -0.11 -17.40 -16.05
C SER A 247 0.95 -16.60 -16.83
N SER A 248 1.28 -15.39 -16.36
CA SER A 248 2.64 -14.87 -16.44
C SER A 248 2.80 -13.59 -15.61
N THR A 249 3.41 -13.73 -14.44
CA THR A 249 4.16 -12.74 -13.65
C THR A 249 4.00 -11.26 -14.06
N SER A 250 2.88 -10.64 -13.72
CA SER A 250 2.71 -9.19 -13.70
C SER A 250 2.93 -8.68 -12.27
N SER A 251 3.86 -7.75 -12.08
CA SER A 251 4.09 -7.10 -10.78
C SER A 251 2.87 -6.25 -10.41
N VAL A 252 2.04 -6.77 -9.51
CA VAL A 252 0.80 -6.12 -9.08
C VAL A 252 1.14 -4.82 -8.34
N SER A 253 0.53 -3.70 -8.76
CA SER A 253 0.81 -2.41 -8.13
C SER A 253 0.33 -2.38 -6.67
N ILE A 254 1.08 -1.68 -5.81
CA ILE A 254 0.77 -1.54 -4.38
C ILE A 254 -0.64 -0.99 -4.11
N VAL A 255 -1.19 -0.17 -5.00
CA VAL A 255 -2.53 0.38 -4.80
C VAL A 255 -3.62 -0.57 -5.25
N HIS A 256 -3.35 -1.40 -6.26
CA HIS A 256 -4.24 -2.51 -6.55
C HIS A 256 -4.29 -3.47 -5.35
N LEU A 257 -3.14 -3.77 -4.74
CA LEU A 257 -3.08 -4.55 -3.50
C LEU A 257 -3.83 -3.86 -2.34
N GLN A 258 -3.67 -2.54 -2.14
CA GLN A 258 -4.37 -1.83 -1.06
C GLN A 258 -5.90 -1.84 -1.22
N CYS A 259 -6.38 -1.81 -2.46
CA CYS A 259 -7.81 -1.84 -2.77
C CYS A 259 -8.37 -3.26 -2.92
N ALA A 260 -7.53 -4.27 -3.12
CA ALA A 260 -7.94 -5.66 -3.34
C ALA A 260 -8.73 -6.22 -2.15
N HIS A 261 -9.75 -7.04 -2.40
CA HIS A 261 -10.50 -7.73 -1.36
C HIS A 261 -9.66 -8.82 -0.68
N GLU A 262 -10.08 -9.30 0.49
CA GLU A 262 -9.35 -10.35 1.24
C GLU A 262 -9.06 -11.59 0.39
N ASN A 263 -10.06 -12.06 -0.39
CA ASN A 263 -9.89 -13.22 -1.26
C ASN A 263 -8.84 -13.00 -2.37
N GLN A 264 -8.82 -11.82 -2.98
CA GLN A 264 -7.82 -11.46 -4.00
C GLN A 264 -6.41 -11.36 -3.41
N LEU A 265 -6.29 -10.80 -2.20
CA LEU A 265 -5.01 -10.75 -1.49
C LEU A 265 -4.46 -12.14 -1.19
N LEU A 266 -5.33 -13.10 -0.86
CA LEU A 266 -4.92 -14.50 -0.66
C LEU A 266 -4.42 -15.15 -1.95
N GLU A 267 -4.97 -14.80 -3.12
CA GLU A 267 -4.45 -15.25 -4.41
C GLU A 267 -3.04 -14.70 -4.67
N TYR A 268 -2.79 -13.43 -4.35
CA TYR A 268 -1.47 -12.81 -4.52
C TYR A 268 -0.37 -13.42 -3.64
N LEU A 269 -0.72 -14.10 -2.54
CA LEU A 269 0.25 -14.84 -1.74
C LEU A 269 0.93 -15.99 -2.52
N ARG A 270 0.29 -16.48 -3.59
CA ARG A 270 0.84 -17.54 -4.45
C ARG A 270 1.80 -17.01 -5.53
N SER A 271 1.99 -15.69 -5.62
CA SER A 271 2.88 -15.07 -6.61
C SER A 271 4.33 -15.52 -6.44
N SER A 272 5.06 -15.62 -7.55
CA SER A 272 6.51 -15.83 -7.55
C SER A 272 7.31 -14.57 -7.20
N ASP A 273 6.70 -13.39 -7.26
CA ASP A 273 7.31 -12.14 -6.84
C ASP A 273 7.20 -11.96 -5.31
N THR A 274 8.34 -12.05 -4.64
CA THR A 274 8.48 -11.85 -3.19
C THR A 274 7.96 -10.49 -2.73
N SER A 275 8.08 -9.45 -3.55
CA SER A 275 7.60 -8.11 -3.19
C SER A 275 6.07 -8.11 -3.12
N THR A 276 5.40 -8.63 -4.15
CA THR A 276 3.94 -8.79 -4.19
C THR A 276 3.42 -9.60 -3.00
N VAL A 277 4.09 -10.71 -2.66
CA VAL A 277 3.72 -11.54 -1.50
C VAL A 277 3.86 -10.74 -0.19
N GLN A 278 4.99 -10.05 0.01
CA GLN A 278 5.23 -9.24 1.22
C GLN A 278 4.20 -8.11 1.38
N TYR A 279 3.87 -7.40 0.31
CA TYR A 279 2.86 -6.35 0.35
C TYR A 279 1.45 -6.91 0.60
N ALA A 280 1.08 -8.00 -0.08
CA ALA A 280 -0.21 -8.65 0.12
C ALA A 280 -0.37 -9.16 1.57
N MET A 281 0.69 -9.74 2.16
CA MET A 281 0.72 -10.11 3.58
C MET A 281 0.51 -8.91 4.49
N ALA A 282 1.31 -7.85 4.32
CA ALA A 282 1.22 -6.68 5.18
C ALA A 282 -0.17 -6.03 5.13
N ILE A 283 -0.82 -6.04 3.96
CA ILE A 283 -2.18 -5.51 3.80
C ILE A 283 -3.22 -6.44 4.43
N LEU A 284 -3.09 -7.76 4.28
CA LEU A 284 -3.96 -8.73 4.96
C LEU A 284 -3.86 -8.62 6.48
N GLU A 285 -2.64 -8.56 7.01
CA GLU A 285 -2.38 -8.37 8.43
C GLU A 285 -2.98 -7.06 8.91
N GLY A 286 -2.77 -5.96 8.19
CA GLY A 286 -3.36 -4.66 8.52
C GLY A 286 -4.89 -4.70 8.53
N LYS A 287 -5.51 -5.42 7.60
CA LYS A 287 -6.97 -5.61 7.56
C LYS A 287 -7.47 -6.40 8.76
N TRP A 288 -6.89 -7.56 9.03
CA TRP A 288 -7.27 -8.40 10.16
C TRP A 288 -7.07 -7.64 11.48
N MET A 289 -5.92 -6.99 11.64
CA MET A 289 -5.58 -6.16 12.79
C MET A 289 -6.51 -4.93 12.98
N GLY A 290 -7.12 -4.44 11.90
CA GLY A 290 -8.03 -3.30 11.93
C GLY A 290 -9.50 -3.68 12.13
N GLU A 291 -9.86 -4.96 12.18
CA GLU A 291 -11.26 -5.44 12.12
C GLU A 291 -12.17 -4.82 13.20
N TYR A 292 -11.62 -4.57 14.38
CA TYR A 292 -12.37 -4.06 15.55
C TYR A 292 -12.08 -2.59 15.88
N GLY A 293 -11.44 -1.84 14.97
CA GLY A 293 -11.20 -0.40 15.13
C GLY A 293 -9.91 -0.03 15.85
N SER A 294 -9.59 1.27 15.82
CA SER A 294 -8.28 1.81 16.22
C SER A 294 -7.95 1.57 17.69
N ASP A 295 -8.93 1.67 18.59
CA ASP A 295 -8.66 1.60 20.03
C ASP A 295 -8.24 0.19 20.45
N ILE A 296 -8.95 -0.82 19.95
CA ILE A 296 -8.59 -2.23 20.17
C ILE A 296 -7.28 -2.55 19.46
N GLN A 297 -7.08 -2.05 18.23
CA GLN A 297 -5.81 -2.20 17.52
C GLN A 297 -4.61 -1.69 18.34
N GLN A 298 -4.73 -0.52 18.97
CA GLN A 298 -3.68 0.04 19.83
C GLN A 298 -3.43 -0.82 21.08
N GLN A 299 -4.47 -1.38 21.69
CA GLN A 299 -4.29 -2.30 22.81
C GLN A 299 -3.54 -3.58 22.41
N VAL A 300 -3.86 -4.14 21.23
CA VAL A 300 -3.15 -5.32 20.69
C VAL A 300 -1.68 -4.98 20.36
N LEU A 301 -1.41 -3.80 19.81
CA LEU A 301 -0.04 -3.31 19.56
C LEU A 301 0.74 -3.19 20.86
N TYR A 302 0.15 -2.57 21.87
CA TYR A 302 0.78 -2.41 23.17
C TYR A 302 1.10 -3.77 23.81
N ALA A 303 0.17 -4.73 23.76
CA ALA A 303 0.44 -6.09 24.23
C ALA A 303 1.58 -6.77 23.45
N THR A 304 1.67 -6.55 22.14
CA THR A 304 2.75 -7.08 21.30
C THR A 304 4.10 -6.42 21.65
N GLN A 305 4.11 -5.12 21.96
CA GLN A 305 5.30 -4.42 22.43
C GLN A 305 5.78 -4.96 23.78
N GLN A 306 4.86 -5.24 24.70
CA GLN A 306 5.19 -5.88 25.98
C GLN A 306 5.79 -7.28 25.79
N LEU A 307 5.27 -8.06 24.84
CA LEU A 307 5.85 -9.36 24.50
C LEU A 307 7.30 -9.24 23.99
N ASN A 308 7.58 -8.24 23.15
CA ASN A 308 8.92 -7.95 22.64
C ASN A 308 9.88 -7.50 23.75
N ALA A 309 9.38 -6.76 24.74
CA ALA A 309 10.10 -6.39 25.95
C ALA A 309 10.26 -7.55 26.96
N SER A 310 9.93 -8.79 26.57
CA SER A 310 9.96 -10.00 27.41
C SER A 310 9.01 -9.97 28.61
N ASN A 311 8.06 -9.04 28.64
CA ASN A 311 6.97 -9.01 29.63
C ASN A 311 5.82 -9.92 29.17
N VAL A 312 6.08 -11.23 29.15
CA VAL A 312 5.16 -12.26 28.63
C VAL A 312 3.83 -12.28 29.40
N HIS A 313 3.88 -12.13 30.73
CA HIS A 313 2.70 -12.17 31.58
C HIS A 313 1.70 -11.04 31.29
N SER A 314 2.17 -9.80 31.17
CA SER A 314 1.31 -8.64 30.91
C SER A 314 0.67 -8.73 29.51
N ALA A 315 1.45 -9.14 28.50
CA ALA A 315 0.96 -9.38 27.15
C ALA A 315 -0.15 -10.45 27.14
N ARG A 316 0.05 -11.57 27.85
CA ARG A 316 -0.94 -12.64 27.99
C ARG A 316 -2.26 -12.14 28.57
N VAL A 317 -2.21 -11.44 29.70
CA VAL A 317 -3.40 -10.95 30.39
C VAL A 317 -4.20 -9.98 29.50
N MET A 318 -3.50 -9.07 28.84
CA MET A 318 -4.14 -8.10 27.95
C MET A 318 -4.80 -8.77 26.75
N LEU A 319 -4.09 -9.67 26.06
CA LEU A 319 -4.64 -10.37 24.90
C LEU A 319 -5.80 -11.29 25.28
N LYS A 320 -5.74 -11.99 26.43
CA LYS A 320 -6.87 -12.80 26.93
C LYS A 320 -8.13 -11.96 27.18
N ARG A 321 -7.98 -10.77 27.76
CA ARG A 321 -9.10 -9.84 27.95
C ARG A 321 -9.72 -9.44 26.62
N ILE A 322 -8.89 -9.15 25.61
CA ILE A 322 -9.37 -8.80 24.27
C ILE A 322 -10.08 -9.99 23.62
N THR A 323 -9.54 -11.21 23.70
CA THR A 323 -10.21 -12.41 23.16
C THR A 323 -11.54 -12.73 23.84
N ALA A 324 -11.71 -12.37 25.12
CA ALA A 324 -12.98 -12.57 25.82
C ALA A 324 -14.06 -11.60 25.34
N GLN A 325 -13.68 -10.37 24.97
CA GLN A 325 -14.60 -9.37 24.43
C GLN A 325 -14.86 -9.57 22.93
N TYR A 326 -13.84 -10.01 22.19
CA TYR A 326 -13.88 -10.19 20.74
C TYR A 326 -13.44 -11.62 20.39
N PRO A 327 -14.29 -12.63 20.64
CA PRO A 327 -13.94 -14.03 20.43
C PRO A 327 -13.64 -14.34 18.97
N ASP A 328 -14.15 -13.56 18.02
CA ASP A 328 -13.94 -13.76 16.59
C ASP A 328 -12.72 -13.05 16.01
N TYR A 329 -11.97 -12.35 16.86
CA TYR A 329 -10.80 -11.60 16.44
C TYR A 329 -9.57 -12.51 16.24
N ALA A 330 -9.44 -13.05 15.02
CA ALA A 330 -8.43 -14.04 14.66
C ALA A 330 -6.99 -13.57 14.91
N TYR A 331 -6.69 -12.30 14.63
CA TYR A 331 -5.36 -11.72 14.83
C TYR A 331 -4.91 -11.80 16.31
N VAL A 332 -5.82 -11.56 17.25
CA VAL A 332 -5.52 -11.59 18.69
C VAL A 332 -5.26 -13.02 19.16
N TRP A 333 -6.02 -14.00 18.66
CA TRP A 333 -5.72 -15.42 18.87
C TRP A 333 -4.33 -15.80 18.36
N SER A 334 -3.90 -15.26 17.22
CA SER A 334 -2.52 -15.42 16.72
C SER A 334 -1.50 -14.89 17.73
N LYS A 335 -1.69 -13.66 18.20
CA LYS A 335 -0.75 -13.03 19.15
C LYS A 335 -0.72 -13.77 20.48
N LEU A 336 -1.85 -14.29 20.95
CA LEU A 336 -1.89 -15.14 22.14
C LEU A 336 -1.14 -16.46 21.91
N GLY A 337 -1.21 -17.04 20.71
CA GLY A 337 -0.35 -18.15 20.31
C GLY A 337 1.14 -17.81 20.42
N MET A 338 1.55 -16.63 19.92
CA MET A 338 2.95 -16.16 20.01
C MET A 338 3.42 -15.99 21.46
N VAL A 339 2.55 -15.49 22.35
CA VAL A 339 2.82 -15.38 23.79
C VAL A 339 3.15 -16.76 24.36
N GLU A 340 2.33 -17.77 24.07
CA GLU A 340 2.55 -19.13 24.57
C GLU A 340 3.81 -19.79 23.97
N VAL A 341 4.16 -19.48 22.71
CA VAL A 341 5.44 -19.94 22.13
C VAL A 341 6.62 -19.38 22.92
N ARG A 342 6.58 -18.09 23.26
CA ARG A 342 7.66 -17.41 23.99
C ARG A 342 7.81 -17.92 25.43
N ASP A 343 6.72 -18.40 26.02
CA ASP A 343 6.70 -19.03 27.34
C ASP A 343 6.99 -20.55 27.31
N GLY A 344 7.28 -21.13 26.13
CA GLY A 344 7.54 -22.57 25.97
C GLY A 344 6.29 -23.47 26.01
N ASN A 345 5.10 -22.89 26.13
CA ASN A 345 3.82 -23.60 26.22
C ASN A 345 3.30 -24.02 24.83
N TYR A 346 4.08 -24.81 24.10
CA TYR A 346 3.80 -25.16 22.69
C TYR A 346 2.44 -25.84 22.47
N LYS A 347 1.95 -26.64 23.41
CA LYS A 347 0.62 -27.26 23.32
C LYS A 347 -0.51 -26.22 23.34
N GLN A 348 -0.39 -25.24 24.24
CA GLN A 348 -1.37 -24.16 24.37
C GLN A 348 -1.29 -23.19 23.19
N ALA A 349 -0.08 -22.92 22.70
CA ALA A 349 0.14 -22.12 21.48
C ALA A 349 -0.61 -22.71 20.28
N ILE A 350 -0.54 -24.04 20.08
CA ILE A 350 -1.28 -24.72 19.01
C ILE A 350 -2.78 -24.49 19.13
N LEU A 351 -3.36 -24.57 20.34
CA LEU A 351 -4.79 -24.32 20.56
C LEU A 351 -5.18 -22.89 20.19
N HIS A 352 -4.38 -21.90 20.58
CA HIS A 352 -4.64 -20.50 20.23
C HIS A 352 -4.51 -20.24 18.72
N TYR A 353 -3.50 -20.80 18.06
CA TYR A 353 -3.39 -20.72 16.61
C TYR A 353 -4.55 -21.43 15.90
N GLN A 354 -5.02 -22.58 16.41
CA GLN A 354 -6.22 -23.24 15.88
C GLN A 354 -7.47 -22.37 16.03
N CYS A 355 -7.63 -21.66 17.16
CA CYS A 355 -8.69 -20.68 17.31
C CYS A 355 -8.62 -19.58 16.25
N ALA A 356 -7.42 -19.10 15.92
CA ALA A 356 -7.26 -18.12 14.85
C ALA A 356 -7.62 -18.70 13.47
N LEU A 357 -7.15 -19.90 13.15
CA LEU A 357 -7.38 -20.56 11.86
C LEU A 357 -8.85 -20.98 11.65
N LYS A 358 -9.62 -21.21 12.72
CA LYS A 358 -11.08 -21.39 12.61
C LYS A 358 -11.77 -20.17 12.01
N ARG A 359 -11.23 -18.96 12.24
CA ARG A 359 -11.78 -17.70 11.72
C ARG A 359 -11.12 -17.27 10.42
N LYS A 360 -9.81 -17.42 10.32
CA LYS A 360 -9.02 -17.08 9.12
C LYS A 360 -8.19 -18.30 8.69
N PRO A 361 -8.75 -19.21 7.88
CA PRO A 361 -8.12 -20.50 7.53
C PRO A 361 -6.77 -20.41 6.81
N TYR A 362 -6.47 -19.24 6.23
CA TYR A 362 -5.28 -18.97 5.43
C TYR A 362 -4.29 -18.03 6.12
N MET A 363 -4.43 -17.80 7.44
CA MET A 363 -3.51 -16.96 8.19
C MET A 363 -2.15 -17.65 8.35
N VAL A 364 -1.18 -17.25 7.51
CA VAL A 364 0.13 -17.89 7.36
C VAL A 364 0.90 -17.94 8.68
N ASP A 365 0.89 -16.86 9.46
CA ASP A 365 1.54 -16.79 10.77
C ASP A 365 1.08 -17.87 11.73
N ALA A 366 -0.23 -18.14 11.79
CA ALA A 366 -0.75 -19.18 12.67
C ALA A 366 -0.42 -20.59 12.16
N LEU A 367 -0.41 -20.81 10.84
CA LEU A 367 0.02 -22.09 10.27
C LEU A 367 1.51 -22.37 10.55
N LEU A 368 2.37 -21.38 10.35
CA LEU A 368 3.79 -21.47 10.70
C LEU A 368 4.00 -21.63 12.21
N GLY A 369 3.21 -20.93 13.02
CA GLY A 369 3.19 -21.06 14.47
C GLY A 369 2.87 -22.49 14.91
N ILE A 370 1.81 -23.09 14.36
CA ILE A 370 1.46 -24.50 14.61
C ILE A 370 2.59 -25.42 14.17
N GLY A 371 3.13 -25.25 12.95
CA GLY A 371 4.20 -26.10 12.43
C GLY A 371 5.47 -26.05 13.30
N THR A 372 5.84 -24.85 13.75
CA THR A 372 6.98 -24.64 14.65
C THR A 372 6.76 -25.26 16.02
N CYS A 373 5.59 -25.05 16.63
CA CYS A 373 5.23 -25.69 17.91
C CYS A 373 5.20 -27.20 17.79
N ALA A 374 4.69 -27.73 16.67
CA ALA A 374 4.62 -29.15 16.40
C ALA A 374 6.01 -29.77 16.29
N ALA A 375 6.93 -29.12 15.56
CA ALA A 375 8.32 -29.54 15.48
C ALA A 375 9.01 -29.54 16.86
N LYS A 376 8.77 -28.51 17.69
CA LYS A 376 9.27 -28.45 19.08
C LYS A 376 8.70 -29.55 19.98
N LEU A 377 7.52 -30.07 19.67
CA LEU A 377 6.88 -31.18 20.36
C LEU A 377 7.16 -32.54 19.68
N SER A 378 8.03 -32.59 18.67
CA SER A 378 8.29 -33.78 17.84
C SER A 378 7.02 -34.40 17.21
N ARG A 379 5.99 -33.59 16.99
CA ARG A 379 4.75 -33.96 16.30
C ARG A 379 4.91 -33.76 14.80
N TRP A 380 5.78 -34.55 14.18
CA TRP A 380 6.23 -34.38 12.80
C TRP A 380 5.09 -34.42 11.77
N ASN A 381 4.08 -35.27 11.96
CA ASN A 381 2.89 -35.30 11.09
C ASN A 381 2.15 -33.96 11.04
N LEU A 382 2.05 -33.28 12.18
CA LEU A 382 1.34 -32.01 12.30
C LEU A 382 2.21 -30.84 11.79
N ALA A 383 3.53 -30.93 11.98
CA ALA A 383 4.49 -30.01 11.37
C ALA A 383 4.44 -30.11 9.83
N TYR A 384 4.46 -31.33 9.30
CA TYR A 384 4.34 -31.63 7.87
C TYR A 384 3.04 -31.06 7.26
N ALA A 385 1.89 -31.36 7.87
CA ALA A 385 0.60 -30.87 7.39
C ALA A 385 0.52 -29.34 7.38
N SER A 386 1.07 -28.69 8.42
CA SER A 386 1.12 -27.22 8.50
C SER A 386 2.04 -26.62 7.43
N ALA A 387 3.21 -27.22 7.22
CA ALA A 387 4.16 -26.78 6.21
C ALA A 387 3.60 -26.89 4.79
N ILE A 388 2.96 -28.01 4.44
CA ILE A 388 2.28 -28.16 3.14
C ILE A 388 1.19 -27.11 2.95
N LYS A 389 0.38 -26.86 3.98
CA LYS A 389 -0.67 -25.85 3.88
C LYS A 389 -0.11 -24.46 3.66
N VAL A 390 1.00 -24.09 4.32
CA VAL A 390 1.69 -22.82 4.04
C VAL A 390 2.23 -22.79 2.61
N LEU A 391 2.88 -23.85 2.14
CA LEU A 391 3.44 -23.90 0.77
C LEU A 391 2.36 -23.84 -0.31
N SER A 392 1.12 -24.30 -0.02
CA SER A 392 -0.03 -24.13 -0.93
C SER A 392 -0.53 -22.68 -1.02
N ILE A 393 -0.22 -21.85 -0.03
CA ILE A 393 -0.59 -20.43 0.04
C ILE A 393 0.58 -19.55 -0.42
N GLN A 394 1.81 -19.89 -0.02
CA GLN A 394 3.07 -19.21 -0.33
C GLN A 394 4.14 -20.22 -0.74
N PRO A 395 4.22 -20.57 -2.04
CA PRO A 395 5.19 -21.55 -2.55
C PRO A 395 6.66 -21.19 -2.28
N SER A 396 6.95 -19.90 -2.15
CA SER A 396 8.27 -19.35 -1.90
C SER A 396 8.64 -19.24 -0.40
N ASN A 397 7.76 -19.64 0.52
CA ASN A 397 8.00 -19.49 1.97
C ASN A 397 9.13 -20.42 2.48
N GLU A 398 10.28 -19.82 2.82
CA GLU A 398 11.48 -20.55 3.26
C GLU A 398 11.27 -21.26 4.60
N THR A 399 10.59 -20.64 5.55
CA THR A 399 10.32 -21.23 6.88
C THR A 399 9.48 -22.50 6.75
N ALA A 400 8.46 -22.48 5.90
CA ALA A 400 7.64 -23.66 5.62
C ALA A 400 8.45 -24.78 4.94
N ARG A 401 9.35 -24.43 4.00
CA ARG A 401 10.23 -25.41 3.36
C ARG A 401 11.18 -26.08 4.35
N LEU A 402 11.75 -25.32 5.29
CA LEU A 402 12.59 -25.85 6.37
C LEU A 402 11.80 -26.76 7.31
N LEU A 403 10.58 -26.35 7.70
CA LEU A 403 9.69 -27.18 8.52
C LEU A 403 9.31 -28.49 7.81
N LEU A 404 9.07 -28.44 6.50
CA LEU A 404 8.79 -29.63 5.70
C LEU A 404 10.00 -30.56 5.65
N GLN A 405 11.20 -30.02 5.38
CA GLN A 405 12.43 -30.80 5.31
C GLN A 405 12.75 -31.49 6.62
N THR A 406 12.65 -30.77 7.74
CA THR A 406 12.88 -31.33 9.08
C THR A 406 11.87 -32.42 9.42
N ALA A 407 10.58 -32.20 9.14
CA ALA A 407 9.55 -33.21 9.35
C ALA A 407 9.77 -34.48 8.50
N LEU A 408 10.20 -34.33 7.24
CA LEU A 408 10.50 -35.46 6.35
C LEU A 408 11.76 -36.23 6.79
N TYR A 409 12.81 -35.53 7.19
CA TYR A 409 14.05 -36.14 7.70
C TYR A 409 13.77 -37.02 8.93
N GLU A 410 12.99 -36.50 9.87
CA GLU A 410 12.61 -37.23 11.09
C GLU A 410 11.66 -38.39 10.80
N ALA A 411 10.74 -38.25 9.82
CA ALA A 411 9.84 -39.31 9.40
C ALA A 411 10.55 -40.47 8.67
N LEU A 412 11.62 -40.17 7.92
CA LEU A 412 12.43 -41.16 7.20
C LEU A 412 13.47 -41.86 8.11
N GLY A 413 13.51 -41.51 9.39
CA GLY A 413 14.29 -42.19 10.41
C GLY A 413 15.67 -41.60 10.61
N GLY A 414 15.77 -40.56 11.45
CA GLY A 414 17.00 -40.09 12.10
C GLY A 414 17.68 -41.12 13.01
N LYS A 415 17.78 -42.39 12.58
CA LYS A 415 18.64 -43.43 13.14
C LYS A 415 19.89 -43.55 12.28
N GLY A 416 20.73 -42.53 12.35
CA GLY A 416 22.02 -42.51 11.69
C GLY A 416 22.91 -41.47 12.36
N THR A 417 23.50 -41.84 13.50
CA THR A 417 24.55 -41.14 14.27
C THR A 417 24.11 -40.43 15.56
N SER A 418 23.82 -41.21 16.62
CA SER A 418 24.32 -40.89 17.97
C SER A 418 24.09 -42.06 18.93
N LYS A 419 24.97 -43.06 18.83
CA LYS A 419 25.41 -43.86 19.98
C LYS A 419 26.88 -44.18 19.73
N LYS A 420 27.76 -43.26 20.10
CA LYS A 420 29.10 -43.65 20.55
C LYS A 420 29.06 -43.63 22.08
N LYS A 421 29.37 -44.80 22.64
CA LYS A 421 29.65 -45.02 24.06
C LYS A 421 30.79 -44.12 24.52
#